data_AF-A0A2S0XFG9-F1
#
_entry.id   AF-A0A2S0XFG9-F1
#
_cell.length_a   1.000
_cell.length_b   1.000
_cell.length_c   1.000
_cell.angle_alpha   90.00
_cell.angle_beta   90.00
_cell.angle_gamma   90.00
#
_symmetry.space_group_name_H-M   'P 1'
#
loop_
_entity.id
_entity.type
_entity.pdbx_description
1 polymer ?
#
loop_
_entity_poly.entity_id
_entity_poly.type
_entity_poly.pdbx_seq_one_letter_code
_entity_poly.pdbx_strand_id
1 'polypeptide(L)'
;MKTASTQQINQQIGALDNVLAEMERDVERLSLGAVSGNAQDIEALAGAQSRIAQATNDRAILQRAHKYAAKREAAIAEKAAIDERARQFAIAQDHAGKLLEAARRADDLVQSIRDILEEIQKTEGAAWTALRASGRAPAHGGAMWQNGLWKFVLDTVQAANNQPAFRPNKTIAQVAEISWRDVAKPEAINV
;
A
#
# COMPACT_ATOMS: atom_id res chain seq x y z
N MET A 1 30.45 13.28 -1.43
CA MET A 1 30.13 14.71 -1.17
C MET A 1 28.91 14.79 -0.27
N LYS A 2 29.06 15.22 0.99
CA LYS A 2 27.94 15.38 1.92
C LYS A 2 27.14 16.60 1.48
N THR A 3 25.88 16.43 1.08
CA THR A 3 25.03 17.54 0.63
C THR A 3 24.16 18.03 1.78
N ALA A 4 24.08 19.35 1.96
CA ALA A 4 23.30 19.95 3.03
C ALA A 4 21.80 19.73 2.81
N SER A 5 21.07 19.37 3.87
CA SER A 5 19.61 19.25 3.84
C SER A 5 18.94 20.62 3.94
N THR A 6 17.66 20.70 3.55
CA THR A 6 16.85 21.92 3.76
C THR A 6 16.87 22.39 5.21
N GLN A 7 16.81 21.46 6.17
CA GLN A 7 16.87 21.76 7.61
C GLN A 7 18.19 22.43 8.02
N GLN A 8 19.33 21.92 7.53
CA GLN A 8 20.64 22.50 7.82
C GLN A 8 20.79 23.91 7.23
N ILE A 9 20.25 24.13 6.02
CA ILE A 9 20.27 25.44 5.37
C ILE A 9 19.37 26.43 6.12
N ASN A 10 18.20 26.01 6.60
CA ASN A 10 17.32 26.87 7.40
C ASN A 10 17.95 27.29 8.73
N GLN A 11 18.70 26.39 9.38
CA GLN A 11 19.47 26.74 10.58
C GLN A 11 20.53 27.81 10.28
N GLN A 12 21.24 27.69 9.15
CA GLN A 12 22.24 28.68 8.74
C GLN A 12 21.61 30.03 8.38
N ILE A 13 20.46 30.04 7.70
CA ILE A 13 19.72 31.28 7.41
C ILE A 13 19.27 31.94 8.71
N GLY A 14 18.70 31.18 9.66
CA GLY A 14 18.27 31.72 10.94
C GLY A 14 19.42 32.29 11.78
N ALA A 15 20.58 31.61 11.79
CA ALA A 15 21.78 32.14 12.43
C ALA A 15 22.24 33.45 11.78
N LEU A 16 22.24 33.52 10.45
CA LEU A 16 22.63 34.70 9.69
C LEU A 16 21.66 35.88 9.89
N ASP A 17 20.36 35.61 10.00
CA ASP A 17 19.33 36.62 10.28
C ASP A 17 19.53 37.26 11.66
N ASN A 18 19.94 36.48 12.68
CA ASN A 18 20.27 37.02 14.00
C ASN A 18 21.49 37.95 13.94
N VAL A 19 22.55 37.54 13.23
CA VAL A 19 23.77 38.35 13.09
C VAL A 19 23.50 39.63 12.29
N LEU A 20 22.67 39.56 11.24
CA LEU A 20 22.24 40.75 10.49
C LEU A 20 21.51 41.74 11.39
N ALA A 21 20.56 41.28 12.21
CA ALA A 21 19.83 42.13 13.15
C ALA A 21 20.74 42.79 14.19
N GLU A 22 21.79 42.09 14.66
CA GLU A 22 22.80 42.69 15.55
C GLU A 22 23.62 43.76 14.84
N MET A 23 24.08 43.50 13.61
CA MET A 23 24.84 44.47 12.82
C MET A 23 24.02 45.72 12.46
N GLU A 24 22.72 45.57 12.17
CA GLU A 24 21.82 46.69 11.88
C GLU A 24 21.65 47.61 13.10
N ARG A 25 21.52 47.06 14.31
CA ARG A 25 21.50 47.85 15.55
C ARG A 25 22.82 48.58 15.80
N ASP A 26 23.94 47.96 15.48
CA ASP A 26 25.26 48.61 15.56
C ASP A 26 25.37 49.79 14.59
N VAL A 27 24.85 49.64 13.37
CA VAL A 27 24.76 50.73 12.39
C VAL A 27 23.90 51.89 12.92
N GLU A 28 22.72 51.59 13.49
CA GLU A 28 21.86 52.62 14.10
C GLU A 28 22.59 53.38 15.21
N ARG A 29 23.30 52.67 16.09
CA ARG A 29 24.08 53.26 17.19
C ARG A 29 25.22 54.15 16.70
N LEU A 30 25.95 53.73 15.68
CA LEU A 30 27.11 54.46 15.13
C LEU A 30 26.69 55.65 14.24
N SER A 31 25.47 55.64 13.71
CA SER A 31 24.99 56.66 12.77
C SER A 31 25.04 58.09 13.32
N LEU A 32 24.66 58.29 14.60
CA LEU A 32 24.66 59.63 15.23
C LEU A 32 26.08 60.18 15.43
N GLY A 33 27.01 59.32 15.86
CA GLY A 33 28.43 59.67 16.02
C GLY A 33 29.08 60.03 14.69
N ALA A 34 28.78 59.26 13.64
CA ALA A 34 29.27 59.53 12.29
C ALA A 34 28.75 60.86 11.72
N VAL A 35 27.45 61.17 11.91
CA VAL A 35 26.85 62.46 11.48
C VAL A 35 27.46 63.64 12.23
N SER A 36 27.89 63.44 13.48
CA SER A 36 28.57 64.48 14.27
C SER A 36 30.04 64.70 13.88
N GLY A 37 30.57 63.93 12.93
CA GLY A 37 31.93 64.11 12.39
C GLY A 37 33.03 63.35 13.14
N ASN A 38 32.69 62.39 14.01
CA ASN A 38 33.68 61.53 14.65
C ASN A 38 34.28 60.55 13.63
N ALA A 39 35.57 60.71 13.32
CA ALA A 39 36.28 59.88 12.34
C ALA A 39 36.26 58.37 12.67
N GLN A 40 36.33 58.01 13.96
CA GLN A 40 36.28 56.60 14.38
C GLN A 40 34.90 55.98 14.13
N ASP A 41 33.83 56.73 14.37
CA ASP A 41 32.46 56.26 14.14
C ASP A 41 32.16 56.15 12.63
N ILE A 42 32.72 57.04 11.81
CA ILE A 42 32.61 56.97 10.34
C ILE A 42 33.25 55.69 9.79
N GLU A 43 34.48 55.36 10.25
CA GLU A 43 35.19 54.16 9.82
C GLU A 43 34.47 52.87 10.28
N ALA A 44 34.03 52.84 11.55
CA ALA A 44 33.27 51.71 12.09
C ALA A 44 31.94 51.49 11.37
N LEU A 45 31.24 52.58 11.02
CA LEU A 45 29.99 52.53 10.26
C LEU A 45 30.19 51.94 8.86
N ALA A 46 31.22 52.39 8.13
CA ALA A 46 31.54 51.85 6.80
C ALA A 46 31.86 50.35 6.86
N GLY A 47 32.63 49.91 7.87
CA GLY A 47 32.93 48.50 8.10
C GLY A 47 31.70 47.66 8.44
N ALA A 48 30.76 48.20 9.24
CA ALA A 48 29.50 47.53 9.55
C ALA A 48 28.61 47.38 8.30
N GLN A 49 28.46 48.45 7.50
CA GLN A 49 27.69 48.42 6.26
C GLN A 49 28.26 47.43 5.23
N SER A 50 29.58 47.35 5.10
CA SER A 50 30.24 46.37 4.23
C SER A 50 29.92 44.93 4.65
N ARG A 51 30.00 44.63 5.95
CA ARG A 51 29.66 43.30 6.49
C ARG A 51 28.18 42.96 6.32
N ILE A 52 27.27 43.93 6.47
CA ILE A 52 25.83 43.73 6.19
C ILE A 52 25.61 43.38 4.72
N ALA A 53 26.28 44.08 3.79
CA ALA A 53 26.15 43.79 2.36
C ALA A 53 26.65 42.38 2.02
N GLN A 54 27.77 41.95 2.62
CA GLN A 54 28.28 40.59 2.46
C GLN A 54 27.31 39.54 3.03
N ALA A 55 26.84 39.73 4.27
CA ALA A 55 25.88 38.83 4.90
C ALA A 55 24.55 38.74 4.13
N THR A 56 24.09 39.85 3.55
CA THR A 56 22.89 39.86 2.69
C THR A 56 23.09 39.03 1.42
N ASN A 57 24.28 39.11 0.79
CA ASN A 57 24.62 38.28 -0.35
C ASN A 57 24.71 36.79 0.02
N ASP A 58 25.34 36.46 1.15
CA ASP A 58 25.43 35.10 1.64
C ASP A 58 24.05 34.52 1.93
N ARG A 59 23.15 35.32 2.51
CA ARG A 59 21.74 34.97 2.71
C ARG A 59 21.04 34.64 1.39
N ALA A 60 21.23 35.46 0.36
CA ALA A 60 20.64 35.21 -0.95
C ALA A 60 21.17 33.91 -1.58
N ILE A 61 22.45 33.57 -1.38
CA ILE A 61 23.04 32.30 -1.82
C ILE A 61 22.41 31.13 -1.06
N LEU A 62 22.29 31.22 0.27
CA LEU A 62 21.65 30.19 1.09
C LEU A 62 20.18 29.96 0.71
N GLN A 63 19.44 31.02 0.38
CA GLN A 63 18.06 30.89 -0.10
C GLN A 63 17.97 30.17 -1.45
N ARG A 64 18.91 30.42 -2.37
CA ARG A 64 19.00 29.68 -3.64
C ARG A 64 19.35 28.21 -3.38
N ALA A 65 20.30 27.95 -2.49
CA ALA A 65 20.67 26.60 -2.07
C ALA A 65 19.50 25.86 -1.44
N HIS A 66 18.70 26.53 -0.60
CA HIS A 66 17.49 25.98 0.01
C HIS A 66 16.49 25.51 -1.07
N LYS A 67 16.21 26.37 -2.07
CA LYS A 67 15.29 26.01 -3.17
C LYS A 67 15.78 24.78 -3.94
N TYR A 68 17.09 24.67 -4.17
CA TYR A 68 17.66 23.51 -4.84
C TYR A 68 17.59 22.24 -3.99
N ALA A 69 17.95 22.33 -2.70
CA ALA A 69 17.86 21.22 -1.75
C ALA A 69 16.42 20.71 -1.63
N ALA A 70 15.44 21.61 -1.51
CA ALA A 70 14.02 21.26 -1.43
C ALA A 70 13.54 20.50 -2.67
N LYS A 71 13.89 20.97 -3.88
CA LYS A 71 13.56 20.28 -5.13
C LYS A 71 14.17 18.88 -5.18
N ARG A 72 15.42 18.73 -4.74
CA ARG A 72 16.11 17.45 -4.73
C ARG A 72 15.49 16.47 -3.74
N GLU A 73 15.22 16.92 -2.52
CA GLU A 73 14.58 16.10 -1.49
C GLU A 73 13.18 15.66 -1.93
N ALA A 74 12.40 16.54 -2.54
CA ALA A 74 11.11 16.20 -3.13
C ALA A 74 11.23 15.12 -4.22
N ALA A 75 12.19 15.26 -5.15
CA ALA A 75 12.42 14.28 -6.20
C ALA A 75 12.87 12.91 -5.65
N ILE A 76 13.68 12.89 -4.58
CA ILE A 76 14.09 11.65 -3.91
C ILE A 76 12.88 10.99 -3.24
N ALA A 77 12.05 11.77 -2.54
CA ALA A 77 10.85 11.27 -1.87
C ALA A 77 9.83 10.74 -2.88
N GLU A 78 9.62 11.44 -4.00
CA GLU A 78 8.74 10.99 -5.08
C GLU A 78 9.22 9.69 -5.70
N LYS A 79 10.52 9.57 -6.00
CA LYS A 79 11.10 8.33 -6.51
C LYS A 79 10.90 7.17 -5.54
N ALA A 80 11.19 7.38 -4.25
CA ALA A 80 10.98 6.36 -3.22
C ALA A 80 9.51 5.93 -3.13
N ALA A 81 8.57 6.87 -3.26
CA ALA A 81 7.13 6.57 -3.28
C ALA A 81 6.71 5.76 -4.52
N ILE A 82 7.28 6.06 -5.70
CA ILE A 82 7.05 5.29 -6.93
C ILE A 82 7.58 3.86 -6.77
N ASP A 83 8.81 3.70 -6.27
CA ASP A 83 9.44 2.39 -6.06
C ASP A 83 8.63 1.55 -5.06
N GLU A 84 8.13 2.15 -3.98
CA GLU A 84 7.28 1.46 -3.01
C GLU A 84 5.91 1.08 -3.59
N ARG A 85 5.27 1.96 -4.37
CA ARG A 85 4.00 1.61 -5.07
C ARG A 85 4.20 0.44 -6.02
N ALA A 86 5.28 0.44 -6.80
CA ALA A 86 5.61 -0.65 -7.71
C ALA A 86 5.82 -1.98 -6.95
N ARG A 87 6.53 -1.93 -5.81
CA ARG A 87 6.72 -3.10 -4.94
C ARG A 87 5.40 -3.63 -4.40
N GLN A 88 4.54 -2.76 -3.85
CA GLN A 88 3.24 -3.18 -3.30
C GLN A 88 2.32 -3.75 -4.39
N PHE A 89 2.37 -3.19 -5.59
CA PHE A 89 1.62 -3.73 -6.73
C PHE A 89 2.09 -5.14 -7.12
N ALA A 90 3.41 -5.40 -7.13
CA ALA A 90 3.94 -6.74 -7.38
C ALA A 90 3.52 -7.76 -6.31
N ILE A 91 3.44 -7.35 -5.03
CA ILE A 91 2.93 -8.19 -3.95
C ILE A 91 1.44 -8.49 -4.15
N ALA A 92 0.64 -7.48 -4.53
CA ALA A 92 -0.78 -7.67 -4.83
C ALA A 92 -0.98 -8.65 -6.02
N GLN A 93 -0.12 -8.59 -7.03
CA GLN A 93 -0.11 -9.53 -8.15
C GLN A 93 0.16 -10.97 -7.71
N ASP A 94 1.18 -11.20 -6.89
CA ASP A 94 1.48 -12.52 -6.34
C ASP A 94 0.30 -13.09 -5.53
N HIS A 95 -0.30 -12.27 -4.67
CA HIS A 95 -1.47 -12.68 -3.89
C HIS A 95 -2.70 -12.95 -4.76
N ALA A 96 -2.95 -12.14 -5.79
CA ALA A 96 -4.03 -12.38 -6.75
C ALA A 96 -3.83 -13.71 -7.49
N GLY A 97 -2.59 -14.01 -7.92
CA GLY A 97 -2.24 -15.28 -8.54
C GLY A 97 -2.52 -16.48 -7.63
N LYS A 98 -2.04 -16.43 -6.37
CA LYS A 98 -2.29 -17.47 -5.36
C LYS A 98 -3.78 -17.68 -5.09
N LEU A 99 -4.56 -16.61 -5.08
CA LEU A 99 -6.00 -16.68 -4.88
C LEU A 99 -6.71 -17.33 -6.08
N LEU A 100 -6.29 -17.02 -7.31
CA LEU A 100 -6.81 -17.68 -8.52
C LEU A 100 -6.51 -19.18 -8.53
N GLU A 101 -5.29 -19.58 -8.13
CA GLU A 101 -4.94 -20.99 -8.00
C GLU A 101 -5.76 -21.69 -6.91
N ALA A 102 -5.97 -21.04 -5.76
CA ALA A 102 -6.84 -21.57 -4.70
C ALA A 102 -8.29 -21.71 -5.19
N ALA A 103 -8.80 -20.74 -5.94
CA ALA A 103 -10.14 -20.78 -6.51
C ALA A 103 -10.32 -21.92 -7.52
N ARG A 104 -9.33 -22.16 -8.38
CA ARG A 104 -9.33 -23.31 -9.31
C ARG A 104 -9.35 -24.64 -8.57
N ARG A 105 -8.49 -24.81 -7.56
CA ARG A 105 -8.49 -26.01 -6.71
C ARG A 105 -9.82 -26.22 -5.99
N ALA A 106 -10.50 -25.13 -5.60
CA ALA A 106 -11.82 -25.21 -5.00
C ALA A 106 -12.88 -25.68 -6.02
N ASP A 107 -12.84 -25.19 -7.26
CA ASP A 107 -13.72 -25.68 -8.33
C ASP A 107 -13.48 -27.17 -8.63
N ASP A 108 -12.22 -27.62 -8.66
CA ASP A 108 -11.86 -29.04 -8.84
C ASP A 108 -12.39 -29.91 -7.69
N LEU A 109 -12.29 -29.42 -6.44
CA LEU A 109 -12.82 -30.12 -5.27
C LEU A 109 -14.35 -30.19 -5.32
N VAL A 110 -15.03 -29.11 -5.73
CA VAL A 110 -16.49 -29.09 -5.92
C VAL A 110 -16.90 -30.13 -6.95
N GLN A 111 -16.18 -30.24 -8.07
CA GLN A 111 -16.46 -31.26 -9.07
C GLN A 111 -16.22 -32.67 -8.53
N SER A 112 -15.10 -32.89 -7.85
CA SER A 112 -14.78 -34.18 -7.21
C SER A 112 -15.85 -34.61 -6.21
N ILE A 113 -16.35 -33.68 -5.39
CA ILE A 113 -17.45 -33.93 -4.45
C ILE A 113 -18.72 -34.30 -5.21
N ARG A 114 -19.06 -33.59 -6.30
CA ARG A 114 -20.25 -33.93 -7.12
C ARG A 114 -20.16 -35.35 -7.68
N ASP A 115 -19.01 -35.74 -8.22
CA ASP A 115 -18.80 -37.06 -8.80
C ASP A 115 -18.96 -38.16 -7.72
N ILE A 116 -18.38 -37.96 -6.53
CA ILE A 116 -18.53 -38.87 -5.39
C ILE A 116 -19.99 -38.96 -4.92
N LEU A 117 -20.70 -37.83 -4.85
CA LEU A 117 -22.11 -37.81 -4.46
C LEU A 117 -22.99 -38.59 -5.45
N GLU A 118 -22.73 -38.46 -6.75
CA GLU A 118 -23.41 -39.23 -7.79
C GLU A 118 -23.09 -40.72 -7.68
N GLU A 119 -21.83 -41.09 -7.42
CA GLU A 119 -21.41 -42.47 -7.19
C GLU A 119 -22.11 -43.08 -5.96
N ILE A 120 -22.15 -42.35 -4.83
CA ILE A 120 -22.86 -42.76 -3.61
C ILE A 120 -24.34 -43.01 -3.93
N GLN A 121 -25.00 -42.07 -4.62
CA GLN A 121 -26.41 -42.19 -4.96
C GLN A 121 -26.68 -43.42 -5.85
N LYS A 122 -25.86 -43.63 -6.89
CA LYS A 122 -26.00 -44.79 -7.79
C LYS A 122 -25.77 -46.10 -7.05
N THR A 123 -24.70 -46.17 -6.26
CA THR A 123 -24.31 -47.37 -5.52
C THR A 123 -25.32 -47.72 -4.44
N GLU A 124 -25.83 -46.72 -3.73
CA GLU A 124 -26.92 -46.87 -2.76
C GLU A 124 -28.18 -47.41 -3.45
N GLY A 125 -28.58 -46.84 -4.59
CA GLY A 125 -29.71 -47.33 -5.38
C GLY A 125 -29.55 -48.78 -5.86
N ALA A 126 -28.35 -49.14 -6.32
CA ALA A 126 -28.02 -50.51 -6.74
C ALA A 126 -28.07 -51.48 -5.56
N ALA A 127 -27.50 -51.10 -4.41
CA ALA A 127 -27.52 -51.89 -3.18
C ALA A 127 -28.97 -52.16 -2.72
N TRP A 128 -29.82 -51.14 -2.71
CA TRP A 128 -31.24 -51.29 -2.37
C TRP A 128 -32.00 -52.18 -3.36
N THR A 129 -31.69 -52.08 -4.64
CA THR A 129 -32.27 -52.94 -5.69
C THR A 129 -31.89 -54.40 -5.46
N ALA A 130 -30.62 -54.68 -5.19
CA ALA A 130 -30.13 -56.03 -4.88
C ALA A 130 -30.73 -56.59 -3.58
N LEU A 131 -30.83 -55.76 -2.53
CA LEU A 131 -31.45 -56.14 -1.25
C LEU A 131 -32.92 -56.54 -1.43
N ARG A 132 -33.69 -55.79 -2.23
CA ARG A 132 -35.09 -56.13 -2.55
C ARG A 132 -35.19 -57.42 -3.35
N ALA A 133 -34.37 -57.59 -4.38
CA ALA A 133 -34.33 -58.81 -5.18
C ALA A 133 -33.98 -60.05 -4.34
N SER A 134 -33.16 -59.90 -3.30
CA SER A 134 -32.80 -60.98 -2.38
C SER A 134 -33.87 -61.35 -1.36
N GLY A 135 -34.97 -60.60 -1.27
CA GLY A 135 -36.02 -60.78 -0.26
C GLY A 135 -35.61 -60.39 1.16
N ARG A 136 -34.40 -59.83 1.35
CA ARG A 136 -33.87 -59.40 2.67
C ARG A 136 -34.03 -57.92 2.94
N ALA A 137 -34.75 -57.19 2.08
CA ALA A 137 -35.03 -55.77 2.30
C ALA A 137 -35.88 -55.58 3.58
N PRO A 138 -35.51 -54.65 4.48
CA PRO A 138 -36.32 -54.29 5.64
C PRO A 138 -37.75 -53.88 5.26
N ALA A 139 -38.73 -54.38 6.01
CA ALA A 139 -40.17 -54.20 5.74
C ALA A 139 -40.67 -52.74 5.80
N HIS A 140 -39.93 -51.85 6.45
CA HIS A 140 -40.35 -50.46 6.69
C HIS A 140 -39.54 -49.42 5.89
N GLY A 141 -38.74 -49.87 4.92
CA GLY A 141 -37.62 -49.06 4.42
C GLY A 141 -36.56 -48.93 5.52
N GLY A 142 -35.28 -48.87 5.16
CA GLY A 142 -34.21 -48.70 6.16
C GLY A 142 -34.42 -47.46 7.05
N ALA A 143 -33.71 -47.39 8.17
CA ALA A 143 -33.68 -46.19 9.01
C ALA A 143 -33.36 -44.94 8.16
N MET A 144 -33.79 -43.75 8.60
CA MET A 144 -33.57 -42.48 7.88
C MET A 144 -32.08 -42.24 7.50
N TRP A 145 -31.15 -42.82 8.26
CA TRP A 145 -29.69 -42.75 8.05
C TRP A 145 -29.12 -43.84 7.12
N GLN A 146 -29.95 -44.80 6.69
CA GLN A 146 -29.60 -45.86 5.74
C GLN A 146 -30.04 -45.53 4.30
N ASN A 147 -30.64 -44.34 4.11
CA ASN A 147 -31.11 -43.83 2.83
C ASN A 147 -30.75 -42.36 2.67
N GLY A 148 -30.07 -42.02 1.57
CA GLY A 148 -29.69 -40.65 1.25
C GLY A 148 -28.38 -40.21 1.92
N LEU A 149 -27.39 -41.09 1.97
CA LEU A 149 -26.04 -40.75 2.48
C LEU A 149 -25.45 -39.51 1.80
N TRP A 150 -25.72 -39.33 0.51
CA TRP A 150 -25.32 -38.15 -0.24
C TRP A 150 -25.92 -36.84 0.32
N LYS A 151 -27.14 -36.87 0.87
CA LYS A 151 -27.78 -35.69 1.50
C LYS A 151 -27.07 -35.33 2.79
N PHE A 152 -26.71 -36.34 3.60
CA PHE A 152 -25.98 -36.12 4.85
C PHE A 152 -24.60 -35.47 4.59
N VAL A 153 -23.91 -35.87 3.53
CA VAL A 153 -22.65 -35.24 3.11
C VAL A 153 -22.87 -33.78 2.73
N LEU A 154 -23.93 -33.47 1.96
CA LEU A 154 -24.26 -32.08 1.60
C LEU A 154 -24.61 -31.21 2.82
N ASP A 155 -25.42 -31.74 3.74
CA ASP A 155 -25.81 -31.02 4.96
C ASP A 155 -24.60 -30.72 5.85
N THR A 156 -23.65 -31.67 5.93
CA THR A 156 -22.39 -31.49 6.68
C THR A 156 -21.52 -30.40 6.05
N VAL A 157 -21.40 -30.38 4.72
CA VAL A 157 -20.64 -29.35 3.98
C VAL A 157 -21.30 -27.97 4.12
N GLN A 158 -22.63 -27.90 4.10
CA GLN A 158 -23.37 -26.66 4.30
C GLN A 158 -23.24 -26.12 5.73
N ALA A 159 -23.34 -27.00 6.74
CA ALA A 159 -23.19 -26.63 8.16
C ALA A 159 -21.78 -26.12 8.50
N ALA A 160 -20.75 -26.56 7.77
CA ALA A 160 -19.39 -26.05 7.93
C ALA A 160 -19.24 -24.58 7.46
N ASN A 161 -20.20 -24.04 6.70
CA ASN A 161 -20.09 -22.74 6.05
C ASN A 161 -21.10 -21.75 6.67
N ASN A 162 -20.68 -20.96 7.67
CA ASN A 162 -21.50 -19.94 8.36
C ASN A 162 -21.78 -18.68 7.51
N GLN A 163 -21.62 -18.76 6.19
CA GLN A 163 -21.80 -17.64 5.26
C GLN A 163 -23.15 -17.78 4.55
N PRO A 164 -23.85 -16.67 4.26
CA PRO A 164 -25.10 -16.72 3.51
C PRO A 164 -24.89 -17.41 2.15
N ALA A 165 -25.84 -18.25 1.75
CA ALA A 165 -25.75 -19.02 0.51
C ALA A 165 -25.67 -18.08 -0.71
N PHE A 166 -24.45 -17.82 -1.19
CA PHE A 166 -24.24 -17.19 -2.48
C PHE A 166 -24.40 -18.27 -3.56
N ARG A 167 -25.39 -18.11 -4.44
CA ARG A 167 -25.61 -18.98 -5.60
C ARG A 167 -25.15 -18.24 -6.87
N PRO A 168 -23.86 -18.28 -7.22
CA PRO A 168 -23.43 -17.72 -8.48
C PRO A 168 -23.80 -18.67 -9.62
N ASN A 169 -24.27 -18.11 -10.74
CA ASN A 169 -24.31 -18.79 -12.05
C ASN A 169 -22.89 -18.98 -12.64
N LYS A 170 -21.84 -18.83 -11.82
CA LYS A 170 -20.43 -18.78 -12.20
C LYS A 170 -19.60 -19.60 -11.21
N THR A 171 -18.50 -20.19 -11.67
CA THR A 171 -17.58 -20.92 -10.81
C THR A 171 -16.78 -19.98 -9.90
N ILE A 172 -16.13 -20.51 -8.86
CA ILE A 172 -15.33 -19.70 -7.93
C ILE A 172 -14.14 -19.08 -8.68
N ALA A 173 -13.50 -19.82 -9.58
CA ALA A 173 -12.44 -19.31 -10.42
C ALA A 173 -12.91 -18.18 -11.35
N GLN A 174 -14.11 -18.28 -11.93
CA GLN A 174 -14.68 -17.21 -12.77
C GLN A 174 -14.96 -15.93 -11.98
N VAL A 175 -15.46 -16.06 -10.76
CA VAL A 175 -15.68 -14.91 -9.87
C VAL A 175 -14.34 -14.28 -9.51
N ALA A 176 -13.34 -15.09 -9.12
CA ALA A 176 -12.00 -14.62 -8.80
C ALA A 176 -11.33 -13.94 -10.01
N GLU A 177 -11.46 -14.49 -11.21
CA GLU A 177 -10.91 -13.90 -12.43
C GLU A 177 -11.50 -12.53 -12.72
N ILE A 178 -12.81 -12.36 -12.55
CA ILE A 178 -13.48 -11.05 -12.73
C ILE A 178 -13.03 -10.06 -11.66
N SER A 179 -13.02 -10.47 -10.38
CA SER A 179 -12.71 -9.60 -9.26
C SER A 179 -11.27 -9.11 -9.23
N TRP A 180 -10.33 -9.93 -9.74
CA TRP A 180 -8.90 -9.65 -9.68
C TRP A 180 -8.27 -9.35 -11.04
N ARG A 181 -9.08 -9.22 -12.09
CA ARG A 181 -8.60 -9.03 -13.48
C ARG A 181 -7.57 -7.92 -13.62
N ASP A 182 -7.85 -6.77 -13.03
CA ASP A 182 -7.06 -5.54 -13.21
C ASP A 182 -5.77 -5.56 -12.37
N VAL A 183 -5.70 -6.46 -11.37
CA VAL A 183 -4.48 -6.71 -10.59
C VAL A 183 -3.67 -7.85 -11.23
N ALA A 184 -4.33 -8.93 -11.64
CA ALA A 184 -3.71 -10.15 -12.15
C ALA A 184 -3.18 -10.02 -13.60
N LYS A 185 -3.65 -9.06 -14.39
CA LYS A 185 -3.09 -8.76 -15.71
C LYS A 185 -2.10 -7.59 -15.62
N PRO A 186 -0.86 -7.75 -16.09
CA PRO A 186 0.04 -6.63 -16.28
C PRO A 186 -0.40 -5.90 -17.56
N GLU A 187 -1.46 -5.08 -17.50
CA GLU A 187 -1.61 -4.05 -18.52
C GLU A 187 -0.51 -3.02 -18.27
N ALA A 188 0.25 -2.72 -19.33
CA ALA A 188 1.29 -1.71 -19.31
C ALA A 188 0.66 -0.40 -18.81
N ILE A 189 0.96 -0.04 -17.56
CA ILE A 189 0.71 1.30 -17.06
C ILE A 189 1.58 2.19 -17.94
N ASN A 190 0.99 2.78 -18.97
CA ASN A 190 1.58 3.87 -19.72
C ASN A 190 1.72 5.03 -18.71
N VAL A 191 2.91 5.11 -18.11
CA VAL A 191 3.39 6.28 -17.38
C VAL A 191 3.80 7.33 -18.39
#